data_AF-A0AAU1T153-F1
#
_entry.id   AF-A0AAU1T153-F1
#
_cell.length_a   1.000
_cell.length_b   1.000
_cell.length_c   1.000
_cell.angle_alpha   90.00
_cell.angle_beta   90.00
_cell.angle_gamma   90.00
#
_symmetry.space_group_name_H-M   'P 1'
#
loop_
_entity.id
_entity.type
_entity.pdbx_description
1 polymer ?
#
loop_
_entity_poly.entity_id
_entity_poly.type
_entity_poly.pdbx_seq_one_letter_code
_entity_poly.pdbx_strand_id
1 'polypeptide(L)' 'MTAARMIIVVAVTWVALTVLFLAPSALPTTWQYYIYSPASVGLWLLAMLFGPVITVFLKWNWIRHG' A
#
# COMPACT_ATOMS: atom_id res chain seq x y z
N MET A 1 -10.61 1.30 21.23
CA MET A 1 -9.55 0.42 20.70
C MET A 1 -9.72 0.13 19.19
N THR A 2 -10.94 -0.13 18.71
CA THR A 2 -11.24 -0.39 17.28
C THR A 2 -10.76 0.71 16.33
N ALA A 3 -11.06 1.98 16.62
CA ALA A 3 -10.63 3.11 15.79
C ALA A 3 -9.10 3.23 15.70
N ALA A 4 -8.39 3.06 16.83
CA ALA A 4 -6.94 3.08 16.86
C ALA A 4 -6.34 1.95 16.00
N ARG A 5 -6.89 0.74 16.08
CA ARG A 5 -6.45 -0.38 15.23
C ARG A 5 -6.71 -0.15 13.76
N MET A 6 -7.86 0.43 13.40
CA MET A 6 -8.17 0.79 12.02
C MET A 6 -7.17 1.81 11.47
N ILE A 7 -6.85 2.86 12.25
CA ILE A 7 -5.82 3.85 11.90
C ILE A 7 -4.47 3.17 11.71
N ILE A 8 -4.07 2.27 12.62
CA ILE A 8 -2.82 1.52 12.51
C ILE A 8 -2.79 0.67 11.24
N VAL A 9 -3.85 -0.07 10.92
CA VAL A 9 -3.91 -0.89 9.70
C VAL A 9 -3.78 -0.01 8.46
N VAL A 10 -4.51 1.10 8.39
CA VAL A 10 -4.42 2.04 7.25
C VAL A 10 -3.01 2.62 7.12
N ALA A 11 -2.45 3.13 8.21
CA ALA A 11 -1.13 3.74 8.22
C ALA A 11 -0.02 2.75 7.83
N VAL A 12 -0.03 1.53 8.40
CA VAL A 12 0.93 0.48 8.08
C VAL A 12 0.82 0.08 6.61
N THR A 13 -0.40 -0.07 6.09
CA THR A 13 -0.61 -0.38 4.67
C THR A 13 -0.01 0.72 3.79
N TRP A 14 -0.28 2.00 4.05
CA TRP A 14 0.33 3.10 3.29
C TRP A 14 1.84 3.14 3.37
N VAL A 15 2.42 2.94 4.56
CA VAL A 15 3.89 2.87 4.72
C VAL A 15 4.46 1.74 3.89
N ALA A 16 3.88 0.54 3.96
CA ALA A 16 4.33 -0.61 3.18
C ALA A 16 4.26 -0.35 1.66
N LEU A 17 3.14 0.20 1.19
CA LEU A 17 2.96 0.54 -0.22
C LEU A 17 3.95 1.63 -0.68
N THR A 18 4.23 2.62 0.17
CA THR A 18 5.20 3.70 -0.12
C THR A 18 6.62 3.13 -0.24
N VAL A 19 7.02 2.26 0.69
CA VAL A 19 8.32 1.59 0.64
C VAL A 19 8.45 0.75 -0.63
N LEU A 20 7.41 0.01 -1.01
CA LEU A 20 7.40 -0.79 -2.24
C LEU A 20 7.44 0.08 -3.51
N PHE A 21 6.79 1.24 -3.52
CA PHE A 21 6.88 2.21 -4.61
C PHE A 21 8.30 2.75 -4.79
N LEU A 22 9.01 2.96 -3.68
CA LEU A 22 10.36 3.51 -3.66
C LEU A 22 11.44 2.45 -3.91
N ALA A 23 11.20 1.17 -3.60
CA ALA A 23 12.18 0.10 -3.77
C ALA A 23 12.84 0.04 -5.17
N PRO A 24 12.13 0.25 -6.29
CA PRO A 24 12.72 0.30 -7.62
C PRO A 24 13.74 1.42 -7.83
N SER A 25 13.72 2.49 -7.03
CA SER A 25 14.71 3.57 -7.12
C SER A 25 16.14 3.12 -6.81
N ALA A 26 16.29 1.99 -6.10
CA ALA A 26 17.58 1.37 -5.83
C ALA A 26 18.07 0.46 -6.98
N LEU A 27 17.24 0.21 -8.00
CA LEU A 27 17.61 -0.59 -9.17
C LEU A 27 18.27 0.29 -10.25
N PRO A 28 19.03 -0.30 -11.20
CA PRO A 28 19.55 0.43 -12.35
C PRO A 28 18.43 1.10 -13.18
N THR A 29 18.73 2.25 -13.79
CA THR A 29 17.77 3.08 -14.55
C THR A 29 17.03 2.34 -15.66
N THR A 30 17.67 1.34 -16.29
CA THR A 30 17.05 0.48 -17.29
C THR A 30 15.84 -0.28 -16.74
N TRP A 31 15.89 -0.74 -15.49
CA TRP A 31 14.77 -1.44 -14.83
C TRP A 31 13.71 -0.47 -14.34
N GLN A 32 14.12 0.71 -13.87
CA GLN A 32 13.20 1.77 -13.43
C GLN A 32 12.21 2.17 -14.53
N TYR A 33 12.67 2.23 -15.79
CA TYR A 33 11.81 2.59 -16.93
C TYR A 33 10.62 1.63 -17.12
N TYR A 34 10.85 0.32 -16.98
CA TYR A 34 9.77 -0.67 -17.11
C TYR A 34 8.81 -0.64 -15.92
N ILE A 35 9.34 -0.33 -14.73
CA ILE A 35 8.56 -0.31 -13.49
C ILE A 35 7.75 0.98 -13.34
N TYR A 36 8.26 2.14 -13.76
CA TYR A 36 7.58 3.43 -13.69
C TYR A 36 6.84 3.81 -14.97
N SER A 37 6.42 2.82 -15.77
CA SER A 37 5.57 3.08 -16.93
C SER A 37 4.23 3.74 -16.53
N PRO A 38 3.58 4.53 -17.41
CA PRO A 38 2.33 5.22 -17.08
C PRO A 38 1.22 4.28 -16.56
N ALA A 39 1.13 3.07 -17.12
CA ALA A 39 0.19 2.04 -16.67
C ALA A 39 0.51 1.57 -15.24
N SER A 40 1.78 1.32 -14.93
CA SER A 40 2.23 0.90 -13.61
C SER A 40 1.99 1.98 -12.55
N VAL A 41 2.27 3.25 -12.87
CA VAL A 41 1.96 4.38 -11.98
C VAL A 41 0.45 4.48 -11.73
N GLY A 42 -0.36 4.30 -12.76
CA GLY A 42 -1.83 4.25 -12.64
C GLY A 42 -2.31 3.12 -11.72
N LEU A 43 -1.77 1.91 -11.88
CA LEU A 43 -2.04 0.79 -10.98
C LEU A 43 -1.59 1.08 -9.55
N TRP A 44 -0.48 1.80 -9.37
CA TRP A 44 -0.02 2.22 -8.05
C TRP A 44 -0.99 3.20 -7.38
N LEU A 45 -1.52 4.18 -8.12
CA LEU A 45 -2.53 5.09 -7.57
C LEU A 45 -3.78 4.31 -7.10
N LEU A 46 -4.22 3.32 -7.88
CA LEU A 46 -5.32 2.44 -7.49
C LEU A 46 -4.97 1.63 -6.23
N ALA A 47 -3.77 1.07 -6.15
CA ALA A 47 -3.33 0.32 -4.97
C ALA A 47 -3.23 1.20 -3.71
N MET A 48 -2.77 2.44 -3.83
CA MET A 48 -2.74 3.40 -2.71
C MET A 48 -4.14 3.77 -2.20
N LEU A 49 -5.11 3.85 -3.11
CA LEU A 49 -6.50 4.17 -2.77
C LEU A 49 -7.24 2.97 -2.17
N PHE A 50 -7.17 1.81 -2.83
CA PHE A 50 -7.96 0.64 -2.46
C PHE A 50 -7.25 -0.33 -1.51
N GLY A 51 -5.92 -0.34 -1.47
CA GLY A 51 -5.14 -1.20 -0.57
C GLY A 51 -5.53 -1.06 0.91
N PRO A 52 -5.64 0.17 1.45
CA PRO A 52 -6.10 0.38 2.83
C PRO A 52 -7.52 -0.15 3.08
N VAL A 53 -8.43 0.06 2.13
CA VAL A 53 -9.83 -0.40 2.24
C VAL A 53 -9.89 -1.92 2.28
N ILE A 54 -9.19 -2.58 1.36
CA ILE A 54 -9.12 -4.04 1.26
C ILE A 54 -8.47 -4.63 2.53
N THR A 55 -7.35 -4.05 2.99
CA THR A 55 -6.66 -4.55 4.19
C THR A 55 -7.49 -4.39 5.46
N VAL A 56 -8.23 -3.28 5.61
CA VAL A 56 -9.20 -3.13 6.71
C VAL A 56 -10.29 -4.19 6.63
N PHE A 57 -10.85 -4.45 5.45
CA PHE A 57 -11.86 -5.50 5.28
C PHE A 57 -11.31 -6.89 5.67
N LEU A 58 -10.12 -7.24 5.20
CA LEU A 58 -9.46 -8.52 5.53
C LEU A 58 -9.13 -8.65 7.01
N LYS A 59 -8.77 -7.54 7.68
CA LYS A 59 -8.43 -7.52 9.11
C LYS A 59 -9.61 -7.15 10.01
N TRP A 60 -10.82 -7.03 9.47
CA TRP A 60 -11.99 -6.51 10.18
C TRP A 60 -12.31 -7.29 11.46
N ASN A 61 -12.20 -8.63 11.42
CA ASN A 61 -12.45 -9.47 12.59
C ASN A 61 -11.48 -9.15 13.73
N TRP A 62 -10.19 -8.99 13.43
CA TRP A 62 -9.17 -8.60 14.41
C TRP A 62 -9.36 -7.16 14.90
N ILE A 63 -9.72 -6.24 14.00
CA ILE A 63 -9.98 -4.84 14.36
C ILE A 63 -11.12 -4.75 15.38
N ARG A 64 -12.19 -5.55 15.20
CA ARG A 64 -13.35 -5.56 16.11
C ARG A 64 -13.15 -6.34 17.41
N HIS A 65 -12.43 -7.46 17.38
CA HIS A 65 -12.43 -8.43 18.49
C HIS A 65 -11.06 -8.67 19.15
N GLY A 66 -9.98 -8.15 18.57
CA GLY A 66 -8.64 -8.25 19.18
C GLY A 66 -8.51 -7.46 20.48
#